data_AF-A0A484I7N7-F1
#
_entry.id   AF-A0A484I7N7-F1
#
_cell.length_a   1.000
_cell.length_b   1.000
_cell.length_c   1.000
_cell.angle_alpha   90.00
_cell.angle_beta   90.00
_cell.angle_gamma   90.00
#
_symmetry.space_group_name_H-M   'P 1'
#
loop_
_entity.id
_entity.type
_entity.pdbx_description
1 polymer ?
#
loop_
_entity_poly.entity_id
_entity_poly.type
_entity_poly.pdbx_seq_one_letter_code
_entity_poly.pdbx_strand_id
1 'polypeptide(L)'
;MINCRSIRFSSFTTPIVILTLIFSLFCIVLVISPIYISVYGHFSHAAHYNNGQIGIGNEISVFQQMEPEYPKPNETAYIQFSIQDKQGRDTTNKVVLVEIYSTLTNERIAVFPWTIVEIGDFQVPFIFPKIGNYQIVLSLLNADANPDEILNTVPPPRNILVDSLNCNCERAVFNISVGESFGSIFLAVIYGSILGVVFIVGGVLSWMYLSRRKSKTNPISNEEFIKYSVLFLAVGASIVHIAVYSGHATLRLEYSIFLISAAGGQLFYGISYIFLIFSDDRLPIKKTDKRFITKEYYKKSKILNLIGLAGSLVLIGLYIYSVTFPPPLSPNAHPEDVDFAGILDKSLEILLVIGIIYLMKVERKRYLYSRQISDNKNI
;
A
#
# COMPACT_ATOMS: atom_id res chain seq x y z
N MET A 1 1.57 51.76 36.88
CA MET A 1 2.09 50.38 36.97
C MET A 1 1.22 49.47 36.13
N ILE A 2 1.66 49.11 34.92
CA ILE A 2 0.93 48.20 34.02
C ILE A 2 1.52 46.80 34.27
N ASN A 3 0.68 45.90 34.76
CA ASN A 3 1.06 44.55 35.13
C ASN A 3 1.08 43.68 33.87
N CYS A 4 2.22 43.60 33.19
CA CYS A 4 2.42 42.68 32.06
C CYS A 4 2.44 41.23 32.58
N ARG A 5 1.29 40.56 32.58
CA ARG A 5 1.22 39.10 32.64
C ARG A 5 1.81 38.53 31.35
N SER A 6 3.07 38.10 31.44
CA SER A 6 3.70 37.20 30.47
C SER A 6 2.78 35.99 30.23
N ILE A 7 2.14 35.94 29.07
CA ILE A 7 1.43 34.75 28.58
C ILE A 7 2.50 33.68 28.33
N ARG A 8 2.72 32.81 29.33
CA ARG A 8 3.47 31.57 29.12
C ARG A 8 2.61 30.67 28.25
N PHE A 9 2.89 30.63 26.95
CA PHE A 9 2.46 29.51 26.12
C PHE A 9 2.98 28.22 26.76
N SER A 10 2.07 27.39 27.26
CA SER A 10 2.45 26.08 27.78
C SER A 10 3.11 25.30 26.65
N SER A 11 4.28 24.71 26.85
CA SER A 11 5.01 23.95 25.82
C SER A 11 4.30 22.67 25.35
N PHE A 12 3.02 22.52 25.69
CA PHE A 12 2.15 21.37 25.47
C PHE A 12 1.14 21.62 24.34
N THR A 13 0.74 22.88 24.10
CA THR A 13 -0.18 23.21 23.00
C THR A 13 0.51 23.12 21.65
N THR A 14 1.78 23.52 21.56
CA THR A 14 2.56 23.50 20.32
C THR A 14 2.70 22.10 19.70
N PRO A 15 3.12 21.02 20.39
CA PRO A 15 3.27 19.71 19.75
C PRO A 15 1.93 19.05 19.39
N ILE A 16 0.87 19.26 20.18
CA ILE A 16 -0.47 18.73 19.87
C ILE A 16 -1.07 19.46 18.67
N VAL A 17 -0.93 20.80 18.62
CA VAL A 17 -1.37 21.62 17.49
C VAL A 17 -0.60 21.25 16.23
N ILE A 18 0.71 21.00 16.32
CA ILE A 18 1.51 20.54 15.18
C ILE A 18 1.05 19.15 14.72
N LEU A 19 0.83 18.19 15.63
CA LEU A 19 0.36 16.85 15.26
C LEU A 19 -1.06 16.88 14.66
N THR A 20 -1.95 17.71 15.20
CA THR A 20 -3.31 17.89 14.65
C THR A 20 -3.30 18.64 13.33
N LEU A 21 -2.38 19.60 13.11
CA LEU A 21 -2.17 20.25 11.81
C LEU A 21 -1.63 19.27 10.77
N ILE A 22 -0.64 18.43 11.13
CA ILE A 22 -0.11 17.39 10.25
C ILE A 22 -1.21 16.38 9.91
N PHE A 23 -2.00 15.97 10.91
CA PHE A 23 -3.12 15.06 10.70
C PHE A 23 -4.27 15.68 9.88
N SER A 24 -4.59 16.97 10.08
CA SER A 24 -5.63 17.63 9.29
C SER A 24 -5.16 17.89 7.86
N LEU A 25 -3.89 18.27 7.66
CA LEU A 25 -3.28 18.39 6.34
C LEU A 25 -3.30 17.03 5.62
N PHE A 26 -3.01 15.95 6.35
CA PHE A 26 -3.12 14.58 5.86
C PHE A 26 -4.54 14.20 5.44
N CYS A 27 -5.55 14.50 6.25
CA CYS A 27 -6.96 14.27 5.89
C CYS A 27 -7.40 15.12 4.69
N ILE A 28 -6.92 16.36 4.57
CA ILE A 28 -7.24 17.25 3.45
C ILE A 28 -6.64 16.73 2.14
N VAL A 29 -5.40 16.24 2.17
CA VAL A 29 -4.76 15.66 0.97
C VAL A 29 -5.46 14.36 0.54
N LEU A 30 -5.91 13.52 1.49
CA LEU A 30 -6.69 12.32 1.19
C LEU A 30 -8.06 12.62 0.55
N VAL A 31 -8.67 13.75 0.87
CA VAL A 31 -10.00 14.13 0.34
C VAL A 31 -9.90 14.82 -1.04
N ILE A 32 -8.75 15.42 -1.37
CA ILE A 32 -8.59 16.29 -2.56
C ILE A 32 -7.95 15.58 -3.76
N SER A 33 -7.46 14.33 -3.65
CA SER A 33 -6.75 13.69 -4.76
C SER A 33 -7.63 12.76 -5.62
N PRO A 34 -8.21 13.24 -6.73
CA PRO A 34 -8.41 12.44 -7.93
C PRO A 34 -7.51 13.02 -9.02
N ILE A 35 -6.26 12.55 -9.10
CA ILE A 35 -5.44 12.78 -10.30
C ILE A 35 -5.29 11.43 -10.98
N TYR A 36 -6.26 11.13 -11.84
CA TYR A 36 -6.14 10.05 -12.81
C TYR A 36 -5.17 10.52 -13.90
N ILE A 37 -3.93 10.02 -13.87
CA ILE A 37 -3.04 10.08 -15.03
C ILE A 37 -3.10 8.69 -15.67
N SER A 38 -3.86 8.54 -16.75
CA SER A 38 -3.83 7.31 -17.54
C SER A 38 -2.57 7.34 -18.41
N VAL A 39 -1.51 6.68 -17.95
CA VAL A 39 -0.34 6.38 -18.79
C VAL A 39 -0.58 5.04 -19.46
N TYR A 40 -0.56 5.03 -20.79
CA TYR A 40 -0.60 3.80 -21.58
C TYR A 40 0.70 3.03 -21.34
N GLY A 41 0.58 1.87 -20.68
CA GLY A 41 1.70 1.00 -20.39
C GLY A 41 1.30 -0.45 -20.56
N HIS A 42 2.23 -1.21 -21.12
CA HIS A 42 2.28 -2.67 -21.08
C HIS A 42 1.92 -3.19 -19.67
N PHE A 43 1.07 -4.22 -19.58
CA PHE A 43 0.70 -4.80 -18.29
C PHE A 43 1.86 -5.55 -17.67
N SER A 44 2.58 -4.88 -16.77
CA SER A 44 3.62 -5.50 -15.95
C SER A 44 3.07 -6.45 -14.87
N HIS A 45 1.76 -6.37 -14.59
CA HIS A 45 1.04 -7.19 -13.61
C HIS A 45 -0.47 -7.10 -13.86
N ALA A 46 -1.26 -7.97 -13.23
CA ALA A 46 -2.71 -7.88 -13.22
C ALA A 46 -3.19 -6.87 -12.13
N ALA A 47 -4.27 -6.13 -12.41
CA ALA A 47 -4.92 -5.23 -11.44
C ALA A 47 -5.45 -5.99 -10.20
N HIS A 48 -6.17 -5.35 -9.29
CA HIS A 48 -6.71 -6.02 -8.09
C HIS A 48 -8.09 -6.64 -8.32
N TYR A 49 -8.91 -5.99 -9.15
CA TYR A 49 -10.27 -6.40 -9.46
C TYR A 49 -10.49 -6.48 -10.97
N ASN A 50 -11.47 -7.28 -11.42
CA ASN A 50 -11.81 -7.47 -12.84
C ASN A 50 -10.62 -7.68 -13.78
N ASN A 51 -9.66 -8.47 -13.32
CA ASN A 51 -8.49 -8.84 -14.09
C ASN A 51 -8.34 -10.35 -14.09
N GLY A 52 -7.52 -10.82 -15.03
CA GLY A 52 -7.07 -12.20 -15.01
C GLY A 52 -5.80 -12.38 -15.82
N GLN A 53 -5.08 -13.43 -15.46
CA GLN A 53 -3.97 -13.95 -16.25
C GLN A 53 -4.30 -15.38 -16.64
N ILE A 54 -4.29 -15.66 -17.94
CA ILE A 54 -4.55 -17.00 -18.48
C ILE A 54 -3.42 -17.36 -19.44
N GLY A 55 -2.78 -18.50 -19.21
CA GLY A 55 -1.90 -19.13 -20.19
C GLY A 55 -2.75 -19.70 -21.32
N ILE A 56 -2.42 -19.32 -22.56
CA ILE A 56 -3.04 -19.86 -23.78
C ILE A 56 -1.97 -20.74 -24.46
N GLY A 57 -2.24 -22.04 -24.44
CA GLY A 57 -1.34 -23.04 -25.00
C GLY A 57 0.00 -23.12 -24.28
N ASN A 58 1.06 -23.43 -25.03
CA ASN A 58 2.41 -23.59 -24.48
C ASN A 58 3.32 -22.37 -24.65
N GLU A 59 2.85 -21.28 -25.27
CA GLU A 59 3.74 -20.19 -25.70
C GLU A 59 3.27 -18.80 -25.28
N ILE A 60 1.97 -18.63 -24.99
CA ILE A 60 1.37 -17.31 -24.81
C ILE A 60 0.76 -17.18 -23.41
N SER A 61 0.90 -16.00 -22.80
CA SER A 61 0.15 -15.59 -21.60
C SER A 61 -0.69 -14.37 -21.95
N VAL A 62 -1.95 -14.36 -21.56
CA VAL A 62 -2.83 -13.20 -21.74
C VAL A 62 -3.15 -12.59 -20.40
N PHE A 63 -2.94 -11.29 -20.30
CA PHE A 63 -3.44 -10.46 -19.21
C PHE A 63 -4.66 -9.68 -19.68
N GLN A 64 -5.69 -9.62 -18.85
CA GLN A 64 -6.87 -8.80 -19.06
C GLN A 64 -7.08 -7.88 -17.87
N GLN A 65 -7.44 -6.63 -18.14
CA GLN A 65 -7.83 -5.63 -17.15
C GLN A 65 -9.00 -4.77 -17.65
N MET A 66 -9.59 -3.99 -16.75
CA MET A 66 -10.66 -3.04 -17.05
C MET A 66 -10.22 -1.62 -16.70
N GLU A 67 -10.59 -0.64 -17.54
CA GLU A 67 -10.43 0.78 -17.25
C GLU A 67 -11.80 1.49 -17.38
N PRO A 68 -12.39 2.03 -16.29
CA PRO A 68 -11.89 1.95 -14.92
C PRO A 68 -11.96 0.50 -14.38
N GLU A 69 -11.11 0.19 -13.39
CA GLU A 69 -11.04 -1.13 -12.72
C GLU A 69 -12.41 -1.59 -12.18
N TYR A 70 -13.24 -0.61 -11.79
CA TYR A 70 -14.63 -0.79 -11.36
C TYR A 70 -15.59 -0.21 -12.40
N PRO A 71 -15.90 -0.95 -13.48
CA PRO A 71 -16.82 -0.49 -14.51
C PRO A 71 -18.24 -0.35 -13.94
N LYS A 72 -18.89 0.76 -14.30
CA LYS A 72 -20.29 1.04 -13.97
C LYS A 72 -21.19 0.71 -15.16
N PRO A 73 -22.46 0.34 -14.91
CA PRO A 73 -23.41 0.15 -16.00
C PRO A 73 -23.69 1.48 -16.71
N ASN A 74 -23.96 1.42 -18.01
CA ASN A 74 -24.27 2.57 -18.88
C ASN A 74 -23.18 3.64 -18.97
N GLU A 75 -21.97 3.37 -18.46
CA GLU A 75 -20.78 4.18 -18.66
C GLU A 75 -19.80 3.44 -19.60
N THR A 76 -18.95 4.20 -20.30
CA THR A 76 -17.92 3.59 -21.16
C THR A 76 -16.81 3.03 -20.30
N ALA A 77 -16.53 1.75 -20.47
CA ALA A 77 -15.36 1.08 -19.94
C ALA A 77 -14.50 0.56 -21.09
N TYR A 78 -13.21 0.38 -20.84
CA TYR A 78 -12.27 -0.21 -21.76
C TYR A 78 -11.85 -1.57 -21.23
N ILE A 79 -12.09 -2.61 -22.01
CA ILE A 79 -11.51 -3.92 -21.76
C ILE A 79 -10.13 -3.90 -22.38
N GLN A 80 -9.10 -4.03 -21.57
CA GLN A 80 -7.72 -3.97 -22.02
C GLN A 80 -7.09 -5.35 -21.96
N PHE A 81 -6.29 -5.69 -22.97
CA PHE A 81 -5.59 -6.95 -23.08
C PHE A 81 -4.10 -6.71 -23.31
N SER A 82 -3.25 -7.60 -22.78
CA SER A 82 -1.83 -7.71 -23.11
C SER A 82 -1.50 -9.17 -23.42
N ILE A 83 -1.02 -9.43 -24.64
CA ILE A 83 -0.68 -10.75 -25.14
C ILE A 83 0.84 -10.95 -25.08
N GLN A 84 1.24 -11.62 -24.00
CA GLN A 84 2.58 -11.98 -23.52
C GLN A 84 3.16 -13.21 -24.23
N ASP A 85 4.45 -13.27 -24.57
CA ASP A 85 5.14 -14.56 -24.63
C ASP A 85 5.47 -15.08 -23.20
N LYS A 86 5.92 -16.32 -23.06
CA LYS A 86 6.31 -16.88 -21.74
C LYS A 86 7.48 -16.16 -21.05
N GLN A 87 8.24 -15.35 -21.78
CA GLN A 87 9.32 -14.54 -21.24
C GLN A 87 8.85 -13.12 -20.87
N GLY A 88 7.56 -12.81 -21.03
CA GLY A 88 6.98 -11.49 -20.76
C GLY A 88 7.28 -10.46 -21.84
N ARG A 89 7.63 -10.88 -23.06
CA ARG A 89 7.85 -9.98 -24.20
C ARG A 89 6.56 -9.85 -25.01
N ASP A 90 6.28 -8.64 -25.47
CA ASP A 90 5.14 -8.38 -26.33
C ASP A 90 5.15 -9.23 -27.59
N THR A 91 3.96 -9.73 -27.91
CA THR A 91 3.72 -10.39 -29.19
C THR A 91 3.18 -9.40 -30.22
N THR A 92 3.46 -9.65 -31.49
CA THR A 92 3.02 -8.78 -32.60
C THR A 92 2.17 -9.55 -33.60
N ASN A 93 1.32 -8.84 -34.33
CA ASN A 93 0.51 -9.36 -35.44
C ASN A 93 -0.32 -10.59 -35.07
N LYS A 94 -1.08 -10.49 -33.97
CA LYS A 94 -1.98 -11.56 -33.52
C LYS A 94 -3.38 -11.35 -34.10
N VAL A 95 -4.06 -12.44 -34.45
CA VAL A 95 -5.45 -12.40 -34.93
C VAL A 95 -6.34 -12.77 -33.77
N VAL A 96 -7.20 -11.83 -33.36
CA VAL A 96 -7.98 -11.94 -32.13
C VAL A 96 -9.47 -11.71 -32.37
N LEU A 97 -10.30 -12.34 -31.55
CA LEU A 97 -11.74 -12.12 -31.47
C LEU A 97 -12.12 -11.91 -30.01
N VAL A 98 -12.94 -10.91 -29.72
CA VAL A 98 -13.45 -10.65 -28.37
C VAL A 98 -14.96 -10.86 -28.35
N GLU A 99 -15.43 -11.72 -27.47
CA GLU A 99 -16.85 -11.95 -27.22
C GLU A 99 -17.19 -11.60 -25.77
N ILE A 100 -18.38 -11.05 -25.54
CA ILE A 100 -18.87 -10.72 -24.20
C ILE A 100 -20.19 -11.44 -23.96
N TYR A 101 -20.26 -12.16 -22.85
CA TYR A 101 -21.42 -12.94 -22.43
C TYR A 101 -21.94 -12.45 -21.08
N SER A 102 -23.25 -12.42 -20.92
CA SER A 102 -23.90 -12.18 -19.62
C SER A 102 -23.98 -13.51 -18.87
N THR A 103 -23.46 -13.58 -17.63
CA THR A 103 -23.56 -14.83 -16.85
C THR A 103 -24.97 -15.06 -16.31
N LEU A 104 -25.81 -14.01 -16.30
CA LEU A 104 -27.20 -14.11 -15.83
C LEU A 104 -28.09 -14.76 -16.88
N THR A 105 -27.92 -14.38 -18.15
CA THR A 105 -28.74 -14.87 -19.26
C THR A 105 -28.06 -15.96 -20.07
N ASN A 106 -26.74 -16.16 -19.90
CA ASN A 106 -25.88 -16.99 -20.74
C ASN A 106 -25.93 -16.61 -22.24
N GLU A 107 -26.31 -15.38 -22.54
CA GLU A 107 -26.40 -14.87 -23.91
C GLU A 107 -25.17 -14.04 -24.26
N ARG A 108 -24.74 -14.13 -25.52
CA ARG A 108 -23.73 -13.24 -26.08
C ARG A 108 -24.32 -11.85 -26.25
N ILE A 109 -23.80 -10.88 -25.52
CA ILE A 109 -24.26 -9.49 -25.56
C ILE A 109 -23.48 -8.64 -26.55
N ALA A 110 -22.23 -9.01 -26.85
CA ALA A 110 -21.39 -8.30 -27.80
C ALA A 110 -20.37 -9.23 -28.44
N VAL A 111 -19.95 -8.89 -29.66
CA VAL A 111 -18.86 -9.54 -30.37
C VAL A 111 -18.11 -8.52 -31.20
N PHE A 112 -16.79 -8.56 -31.07
CA PHE A 112 -15.85 -7.79 -31.88
C PHE A 112 -15.21 -8.77 -32.85
N PRO A 113 -15.34 -8.55 -34.16
CA PRO A 113 -14.96 -9.52 -35.19
C PRO A 113 -13.45 -9.81 -35.19
N TRP A 114 -13.08 -10.93 -35.83
CA TRP A 114 -11.67 -11.32 -35.96
C TRP A 114 -10.86 -10.21 -36.61
N THR A 115 -9.89 -9.66 -35.88
CA THR A 115 -9.10 -8.50 -36.30
C THR A 115 -7.62 -8.77 -36.03
N ILE A 116 -6.73 -8.22 -36.85
CA ILE A 116 -5.28 -8.23 -36.60
C ILE A 116 -4.96 -7.12 -35.61
N VAL A 117 -4.32 -7.47 -34.49
CA VAL A 117 -3.70 -6.51 -33.59
C VAL A 117 -2.19 -6.50 -33.85
N GLU A 118 -1.68 -5.34 -34.25
CA GLU A 118 -0.25 -5.16 -34.58
C GLU A 118 0.63 -5.38 -33.35
N ILE A 119 0.14 -4.94 -32.19
CA ILE A 119 0.78 -5.07 -30.87
C ILE A 119 -0.16 -5.88 -29.97
N GLY A 120 0.40 -6.76 -29.13
CA GLY A 120 -0.34 -7.61 -28.19
C GLY A 120 -1.09 -6.82 -27.12
N ASP A 121 -0.78 -5.54 -26.96
CA ASP A 121 -1.46 -4.59 -26.09
C ASP A 121 -2.54 -3.84 -26.88
N PHE A 122 -3.80 -4.06 -26.53
CA PHE A 122 -4.93 -3.40 -27.19
C PHE A 122 -6.13 -3.26 -26.25
N GLN A 123 -7.08 -2.42 -26.65
CA GLN A 123 -8.27 -2.15 -25.86
C GLN A 123 -9.54 -2.16 -26.69
N VAL A 124 -10.63 -2.56 -26.05
CA VAL A 124 -11.96 -2.65 -26.63
C VAL A 124 -12.92 -1.81 -25.77
N PRO A 125 -13.40 -0.66 -26.28
CA PRO A 125 -14.41 0.13 -25.57
C PRO A 125 -15.75 -0.60 -25.58
N PHE A 126 -16.41 -0.67 -24.42
CA PHE A 126 -17.72 -1.29 -24.27
C PHE A 126 -18.54 -0.62 -23.16
N ILE A 127 -19.86 -0.58 -23.35
CA ILE A 127 -20.81 -0.06 -22.37
C ILE A 127 -21.64 -1.24 -21.84
N PHE A 128 -21.46 -1.57 -20.57
CA PHE A 128 -22.22 -2.65 -19.94
C PHE A 128 -23.65 -2.20 -19.65
N PRO A 129 -24.69 -2.87 -20.17
CA PRO A 129 -26.05 -2.36 -20.10
C PRO A 129 -26.69 -2.49 -18.71
N LYS A 130 -26.22 -3.45 -17.89
CA LYS A 130 -26.81 -3.77 -16.58
C LYS A 130 -25.73 -4.11 -15.55
N ILE A 131 -26.09 -3.97 -14.28
CA ILE A 131 -25.31 -4.52 -13.16
C ILE A 131 -25.31 -6.04 -13.26
N GLY A 132 -24.17 -6.67 -13.03
CA GLY A 132 -24.04 -8.12 -13.05
C GLY A 132 -22.65 -8.61 -13.34
N ASN A 133 -22.52 -9.93 -13.45
CA ASN A 133 -21.29 -10.57 -13.87
C ASN A 133 -21.33 -10.87 -15.36
N TYR A 134 -20.20 -10.71 -16.01
CA TYR A 134 -20.01 -10.97 -17.43
C TYR A 134 -18.78 -11.84 -17.62
N GLN A 135 -18.76 -12.55 -18.74
CA GLN A 135 -17.64 -13.35 -19.20
C GLN A 135 -17.11 -12.77 -20.50
N ILE A 136 -15.85 -12.38 -20.48
CA ILE A 136 -15.13 -11.89 -21.64
C ILE A 136 -14.31 -13.06 -22.19
N VAL A 137 -14.54 -13.39 -23.45
CA VAL A 137 -13.82 -14.45 -24.15
C VAL A 137 -12.88 -13.79 -25.15
N LEU A 138 -11.58 -13.98 -24.95
CA LEU A 138 -10.57 -13.64 -25.94
C LEU A 138 -10.19 -14.92 -26.69
N SER A 139 -10.40 -14.94 -28.00
CA SER A 139 -9.93 -16.03 -28.87
C SER A 139 -8.68 -15.58 -29.63
N LEU A 140 -7.64 -16.40 -29.64
CA LEU A 140 -6.40 -16.19 -30.39
C LEU A 140 -6.31 -17.25 -31.48
N LEU A 141 -6.16 -16.81 -32.73
CA LEU A 141 -5.94 -17.72 -33.84
C LEU A 141 -4.57 -18.39 -33.71
N ASN A 142 -4.52 -19.71 -33.97
CA ASN A 142 -3.27 -20.46 -33.94
C ASN A 142 -2.39 -20.09 -35.14
N ALA A 143 -1.06 -20.19 -34.97
CA ALA A 143 -0.08 -19.75 -35.97
C ALA A 143 -0.13 -20.58 -37.28
N ASP A 144 -0.66 -21.79 -37.24
CA ASP A 144 -0.83 -22.71 -38.36
C ASP A 144 -2.16 -22.51 -39.12
N ALA A 145 -3.05 -21.64 -38.61
CA ALA A 145 -4.32 -21.34 -39.25
C ALA A 145 -4.17 -20.24 -40.33
N ASN A 146 -5.04 -20.27 -41.35
CA ASN A 146 -5.08 -19.25 -42.40
C ASN A 146 -5.87 -17.99 -41.93
N PRO A 147 -5.23 -16.83 -41.74
CA PRO A 147 -5.92 -15.61 -41.30
C PRO A 147 -6.97 -15.12 -42.31
N ASP A 148 -6.69 -15.24 -43.61
CA ASP A 148 -7.50 -14.63 -44.67
C ASP A 148 -8.92 -15.20 -44.73
N GLU A 149 -9.11 -16.44 -44.27
CA GLU A 149 -10.42 -17.11 -44.25
C GLU A 149 -11.31 -16.65 -43.08
N ILE A 150 -10.72 -16.10 -42.01
CA ILE A 150 -11.44 -15.81 -40.76
C ILE A 150 -11.52 -14.31 -40.44
N LEU A 151 -10.65 -13.49 -41.01
CA LEU A 151 -10.64 -12.04 -40.75
C LEU A 151 -11.99 -11.39 -41.07
N ASN A 152 -12.41 -10.46 -40.21
CA ASN A 152 -13.68 -9.75 -40.25
C ASN A 152 -14.94 -10.64 -40.16
N THR A 153 -14.80 -11.94 -39.85
CA THR A 153 -15.94 -12.82 -39.62
C THR A 153 -16.41 -12.78 -38.17
N VAL A 154 -17.68 -13.16 -37.96
CA VAL A 154 -18.30 -13.27 -36.64
C VAL A 154 -18.84 -14.69 -36.47
N PRO A 155 -18.26 -15.50 -35.57
CA PRO A 155 -18.77 -16.86 -35.32
C PRO A 155 -20.14 -16.82 -34.61
N PRO A 156 -20.92 -17.92 -34.65
CA PRO A 156 -22.17 -18.00 -33.90
C PRO A 156 -21.92 -17.97 -32.37
N PRO A 157 -22.92 -17.56 -31.57
CA PRO A 157 -22.85 -17.67 -30.10
C PRO A 157 -22.64 -19.12 -29.66
N ARG A 158 -21.98 -19.31 -28.51
CA ARG A 158 -21.58 -20.64 -28.01
C ARG A 158 -22.16 -20.90 -26.62
N ASN A 159 -22.39 -22.19 -26.33
CA ASN A 159 -22.79 -22.64 -25.00
C ASN A 159 -21.60 -22.98 -24.10
N ILE A 160 -20.46 -23.37 -24.69
CA ILE A 160 -19.21 -23.68 -23.97
C ILE A 160 -18.18 -22.65 -24.42
N LEU A 161 -17.81 -21.74 -23.53
CA LEU A 161 -16.97 -20.58 -23.88
C LEU A 161 -15.52 -20.93 -24.21
N VAL A 162 -15.03 -22.07 -23.72
CA VAL A 162 -13.68 -22.58 -24.01
C VAL A 162 -13.61 -23.45 -25.27
N ASP A 163 -14.75 -23.77 -25.89
CA ASP A 163 -14.82 -24.71 -27.01
C ASP A 163 -14.24 -24.13 -28.30
N SER A 164 -13.38 -24.90 -28.96
CA SER A 164 -12.68 -24.57 -30.21
C SER A 164 -13.16 -25.32 -31.45
N LEU A 165 -14.25 -26.06 -31.40
CA LEU A 165 -14.74 -26.86 -32.54
C LEU A 165 -14.93 -26.11 -33.88
N ASN A 166 -15.12 -24.77 -33.85
CA ASN A 166 -15.39 -23.95 -35.05
C ASN A 166 -14.24 -23.00 -35.45
N CYS A 167 -13.03 -23.20 -34.91
CA CYS A 167 -11.84 -22.44 -35.30
C CYS A 167 -10.57 -23.24 -34.99
N ASN A 168 -9.49 -23.02 -35.74
CA ASN A 168 -8.16 -23.40 -35.28
C ASN A 168 -7.62 -22.29 -34.35
N CYS A 169 -8.19 -22.19 -33.16
CA CYS A 169 -7.92 -21.11 -32.22
C CYS A 169 -8.02 -21.56 -30.76
N GLU A 170 -7.26 -20.90 -29.89
CA GLU A 170 -7.31 -21.10 -28.44
C GLU A 170 -8.02 -19.92 -27.75
N ARG A 171 -8.50 -20.13 -26.52
CA ARG A 171 -9.35 -19.15 -25.81
C ARG A 171 -8.94 -18.94 -24.37
N ALA A 172 -9.05 -17.69 -23.93
CA ALA A 172 -9.06 -17.29 -22.53
C ALA A 172 -10.43 -16.73 -22.16
N VAL A 173 -10.94 -17.12 -21.00
CA VAL A 173 -12.23 -16.67 -20.47
C VAL A 173 -12.00 -15.93 -19.15
N PHE A 174 -12.33 -14.65 -19.14
CA PHE A 174 -12.17 -13.76 -17.99
C PHE A 174 -13.53 -13.44 -17.40
N ASN A 175 -13.63 -13.50 -16.07
CA ASN A 175 -14.84 -13.10 -15.36
C ASN A 175 -14.69 -11.65 -14.90
N ILE A 176 -15.69 -10.84 -15.19
CA ILE A 176 -15.77 -9.45 -14.74
C ILE A 176 -17.09 -9.18 -14.04
N SER A 177 -17.09 -8.23 -13.13
CA SER A 177 -18.24 -7.79 -12.37
C SER A 177 -18.44 -6.29 -12.54
N VAL A 178 -19.66 -5.90 -12.89
CA VAL A 178 -20.08 -4.53 -13.14
C VAL A 178 -21.04 -4.11 -12.05
N GLY A 179 -20.77 -2.98 -11.40
CA GLY A 179 -21.60 -2.48 -10.31
C GLY A 179 -21.52 -0.97 -10.15
N GLU A 180 -22.61 -0.38 -9.66
CA GLU A 180 -22.75 1.08 -9.48
C GLU A 180 -21.76 1.65 -8.46
N SER A 181 -21.61 0.94 -7.34
CA SER A 181 -20.94 1.45 -6.14
C SER A 181 -19.78 0.58 -5.67
N PHE A 182 -19.44 -0.50 -6.39
CA PHE A 182 -18.45 -1.46 -5.92
C PHE A 182 -17.08 -0.81 -5.72
N GLY A 183 -16.64 0.03 -6.65
CA GLY A 183 -15.38 0.79 -6.50
C GLY A 183 -15.38 1.68 -5.27
N SER A 184 -16.47 2.43 -5.04
CA SER A 184 -16.62 3.27 -3.84
C SER A 184 -16.65 2.45 -2.55
N ILE A 185 -17.32 1.31 -2.53
CA ILE A 185 -17.37 0.39 -1.38
C ILE A 185 -15.98 -0.18 -1.11
N PHE A 186 -15.29 -0.65 -2.14
CA PHE A 186 -13.94 -1.20 -2.01
C PHE A 186 -12.98 -0.17 -1.45
N LEU A 187 -12.93 1.03 -2.04
CA LEU A 187 -12.09 2.12 -1.54
C LEU A 187 -12.47 2.50 -0.10
N ALA A 188 -13.76 2.63 0.21
CA ALA A 188 -14.22 2.93 1.56
C ALA A 188 -13.83 1.85 2.58
N VAL A 189 -13.89 0.56 2.20
CA VAL A 189 -13.51 -0.56 3.07
C VAL A 189 -11.99 -0.60 3.26
N ILE A 190 -11.19 -0.45 2.20
CA ILE A 190 -9.73 -0.44 2.30
C ILE A 190 -9.24 0.73 3.14
N TYR A 191 -9.62 1.96 2.77
CA TYR A 191 -9.22 3.15 3.52
C TYR A 191 -9.84 3.17 4.92
N GLY A 192 -11.09 2.75 5.06
CA GLY A 192 -11.75 2.62 6.36
C GLY A 192 -11.05 1.62 7.28
N SER A 193 -10.54 0.52 6.74
CA SER A 193 -9.77 -0.48 7.51
C SER A 193 -8.42 0.09 7.95
N ILE A 194 -7.67 0.73 7.03
CA ILE A 194 -6.38 1.37 7.35
C ILE A 194 -6.56 2.45 8.42
N LEU A 195 -7.47 3.40 8.17
CA LEU A 195 -7.77 4.47 9.11
C LEU A 195 -8.30 3.92 10.43
N GLY A 196 -9.16 2.90 10.39
CA GLY A 196 -9.71 2.24 11.56
C GLY A 196 -8.62 1.69 12.48
N VAL A 197 -7.65 0.95 11.93
CA VAL A 197 -6.51 0.44 12.72
C VAL A 197 -5.68 1.60 13.27
N VAL A 198 -5.38 2.62 12.46
CA VAL A 198 -4.62 3.80 12.91
C VAL A 198 -5.34 4.53 14.05
N PHE A 199 -6.66 4.72 13.96
CA PHE A 199 -7.46 5.35 15.02
C PHE A 199 -7.51 4.50 16.29
N ILE A 200 -7.65 3.18 16.18
CA ILE A 200 -7.65 2.27 17.34
C ILE A 200 -6.29 2.33 18.03
N VAL A 201 -5.18 2.18 17.29
CA VAL A 201 -3.83 2.21 17.84
C VAL A 201 -3.53 3.60 18.44
N GLY A 202 -3.84 4.67 17.72
CA GLY A 202 -3.66 6.05 18.19
C GLY A 202 -4.49 6.35 19.44
N GLY A 203 -5.73 5.86 19.49
CA GLY A 203 -6.64 5.97 20.63
C GLY A 203 -6.12 5.22 21.85
N VAL A 204 -5.67 3.97 21.68
CA VAL A 204 -5.07 3.17 22.76
C VAL A 204 -3.79 3.81 23.28
N LEU A 205 -2.88 4.24 22.42
CA LEU A 205 -1.64 4.92 22.83
C LEU A 205 -1.91 6.25 23.53
N SER A 206 -2.86 7.03 23.03
CA SER A 206 -3.29 8.30 23.64
C SER A 206 -3.93 8.06 25.01
N TRP A 207 -4.81 7.05 25.11
CA TRP A 207 -5.41 6.65 26.38
C TRP A 207 -4.35 6.18 27.38
N MET A 208 -3.41 5.35 26.95
CA MET A 208 -2.30 4.89 27.79
C MET A 208 -1.45 6.07 28.29
N TYR A 209 -1.08 7.00 27.41
CA TYR A 209 -0.35 8.21 27.77
C TYR A 209 -1.13 9.07 28.78
N LEU A 210 -2.40 9.36 28.50
CA LEU A 210 -3.24 10.20 29.36
C LEU A 210 -3.54 9.55 30.72
N SER A 211 -3.84 8.26 30.71
CA SER A 211 -4.09 7.46 31.93
C SER A 211 -2.85 7.44 32.82
N ARG A 212 -1.67 7.17 32.24
CA ARG A 212 -0.40 7.22 32.95
C ARG A 212 -0.07 8.62 33.44
N ARG A 213 -0.39 9.67 32.69
CA ARG A 213 -0.16 11.06 33.12
C ARG A 213 -1.04 11.45 34.30
N LYS A 214 -2.31 11.00 34.32
CA LYS A 214 -3.28 11.28 35.38
C LYS A 214 -3.17 10.33 36.59
N SER A 215 -2.38 9.26 36.48
CA SER A 215 -2.17 8.31 37.57
C SER A 215 -1.63 9.00 38.81
N LYS A 216 -2.24 8.76 39.98
CA LYS A 216 -1.77 9.27 41.28
C LYS A 216 -0.53 8.53 41.78
N THR A 217 -0.38 7.27 41.39
CA THR A 217 0.71 6.40 41.84
C THR A 217 1.94 6.51 40.93
N ASN A 218 1.73 6.75 39.63
CA ASN A 218 2.82 6.83 38.68
C ASN A 218 2.61 7.87 37.53
N PRO A 219 2.51 9.20 37.79
CA PRO A 219 2.43 10.22 36.73
C PRO A 219 3.71 10.29 35.85
N ILE A 220 3.55 10.25 34.51
CA ILE A 220 4.63 10.39 33.51
C ILE A 220 4.89 11.85 33.09
N SER A 221 6.11 12.15 32.63
CA SER A 221 6.51 13.51 32.20
C SER A 221 6.10 13.84 30.76
N ASN A 222 6.03 15.12 30.41
CA ASN A 222 5.75 15.55 29.03
C ASN A 222 6.79 15.05 28.02
N GLU A 223 8.04 14.90 28.45
CA GLU A 223 9.09 14.35 27.60
C GLU A 223 8.85 12.87 27.23
N GLU A 224 7.93 12.16 27.90
CA GLU A 224 7.56 10.78 27.52
C GLU A 224 6.64 10.74 26.30
N PHE A 225 6.02 11.86 25.92
CA PHE A 225 5.13 11.93 24.75
C PHE A 225 5.83 11.44 23.48
N ILE A 226 7.10 11.78 23.29
CA ILE A 226 7.88 11.35 22.12
C ILE A 226 7.92 9.82 21.96
N LYS A 227 7.95 9.07 23.07
CA LYS A 227 7.93 7.60 23.02
C LYS A 227 6.66 7.10 22.35
N TYR A 228 5.51 7.62 22.78
CA TYR A 228 4.20 7.27 22.23
C TYR A 228 4.05 7.75 20.78
N SER A 229 4.61 8.92 20.43
CA SER A 229 4.63 9.40 19.04
C SER A 229 5.47 8.50 18.13
N VAL A 230 6.67 8.11 18.53
CA VAL A 230 7.54 7.20 17.77
C VAL A 230 6.87 5.83 17.61
N LEU A 231 6.23 5.33 18.67
CA LEU A 231 5.42 4.11 18.63
C LEU A 231 4.27 4.19 17.62
N PHE A 232 3.51 5.28 17.68
CA PHE A 232 2.40 5.51 16.75
C PHE A 232 2.89 5.59 15.30
N LEU A 233 3.99 6.30 15.04
CA LEU A 233 4.58 6.42 13.72
C LEU A 233 5.10 5.06 13.21
N ALA A 234 5.76 4.26 14.05
CA ALA A 234 6.27 2.94 13.67
C ALA A 234 5.14 1.96 13.31
N VAL A 235 4.06 1.93 14.10
CA VAL A 235 2.91 1.08 13.80
C VAL A 235 2.13 1.62 12.60
N GLY A 236 1.97 2.93 12.49
CA GLY A 236 1.30 3.58 11.36
C GLY A 236 2.00 3.31 10.03
N ALA A 237 3.33 3.49 9.97
CA ALA A 237 4.12 3.17 8.81
C ALA A 237 4.02 1.67 8.45
N SER A 238 4.03 0.77 9.45
CA SER A 238 3.88 -0.67 9.23
C SER A 238 2.55 -1.01 8.54
N ILE A 239 1.45 -0.38 8.95
CA ILE A 239 0.13 -0.57 8.32
C ILE A 239 0.13 -0.07 6.88
N VAL A 240 0.78 1.07 6.61
CA VAL A 240 0.90 1.61 5.25
C VAL A 240 1.69 0.64 4.37
N HIS A 241 2.81 0.09 4.84
CA HIS A 241 3.55 -0.96 4.11
C HIS A 241 2.69 -2.19 3.79
N ILE A 242 1.83 -2.63 4.71
CA ILE A 242 0.89 -3.74 4.48
C ILE A 242 -0.19 -3.37 3.45
N ALA A 243 -0.66 -2.12 3.47
CA ALA A 243 -1.64 -1.64 2.50
C ALA A 243 -1.05 -1.52 1.09
N VAL A 244 0.17 -1.00 0.97
CA VAL A 244 0.89 -0.87 -0.30
C VAL A 244 1.32 -2.23 -0.84
N TYR A 245 1.60 -3.19 0.05
CA TYR A 245 1.90 -4.57 -0.32
C TYR A 245 0.83 -5.19 -1.24
N SER A 246 -0.46 -4.98 -0.99
CA SER A 246 -1.48 -5.57 -1.87
C SER A 246 -1.35 -5.06 -3.30
N GLY A 247 -0.93 -3.79 -3.47
CA GLY A 247 -0.59 -3.13 -4.73
C GLY A 247 0.54 -3.78 -5.52
N HIS A 248 1.54 -4.27 -4.80
CA HIS A 248 2.81 -4.71 -5.39
C HIS A 248 3.00 -6.22 -5.35
N ALA A 249 2.10 -6.94 -4.66
CA ALA A 249 2.19 -8.37 -4.46
C ALA A 249 2.16 -9.17 -5.78
N THR A 250 1.49 -8.62 -6.80
CA THR A 250 1.31 -9.21 -8.13
C THR A 250 2.41 -8.80 -9.12
N LEU A 251 3.21 -7.77 -8.81
CA LEU A 251 4.31 -7.31 -9.66
C LEU A 251 5.49 -8.28 -9.65
N ARG A 252 6.05 -8.56 -8.47
CA ARG A 252 7.16 -9.50 -8.27
C ARG A 252 7.24 -9.97 -6.82
N LEU A 253 7.58 -11.24 -6.63
CA LEU A 253 7.70 -11.86 -5.31
C LEU A 253 8.78 -11.19 -4.44
N GLU A 254 9.82 -10.62 -5.04
CA GLU A 254 10.87 -9.89 -4.34
C GLU A 254 10.35 -8.60 -3.68
N TYR A 255 9.52 -7.82 -4.39
CA TYR A 255 8.87 -6.62 -3.83
C TYR A 255 7.89 -7.00 -2.71
N SER A 256 7.15 -8.08 -2.91
CA SER A 256 6.26 -8.68 -1.91
C SER A 256 7.00 -9.00 -0.61
N ILE A 257 8.15 -9.67 -0.70
CA ILE A 257 8.99 -10.02 0.45
C ILE A 257 9.52 -8.75 1.11
N PHE A 258 9.97 -7.77 0.33
CA PHE A 258 10.53 -6.54 0.85
C PHE A 258 9.50 -5.72 1.65
N LEU A 259 8.31 -5.47 1.08
CA LEU A 259 7.26 -4.70 1.75
C LEU A 259 6.72 -5.39 3.01
N ILE A 260 6.55 -6.72 2.97
CA ILE A 260 6.20 -7.49 4.18
C ILE A 260 7.32 -7.41 5.23
N SER A 261 8.58 -7.49 4.80
CA SER A 261 9.72 -7.39 5.72
C SER A 261 9.83 -5.99 6.33
N ALA A 262 9.57 -4.94 5.56
CA ALA A 262 9.52 -3.56 6.02
C ALA A 262 8.40 -3.37 7.06
N ALA A 263 7.17 -3.80 6.71
CA ALA A 263 6.04 -3.79 7.63
C ALA A 263 6.33 -4.54 8.93
N GLY A 264 6.84 -5.78 8.82
CA GLY A 264 7.18 -6.63 9.96
C GLY A 264 8.28 -6.04 10.83
N GLY A 265 9.32 -5.46 10.23
CA GLY A 265 10.42 -4.81 10.93
C GLY A 265 9.98 -3.58 11.74
N GLN A 266 9.15 -2.71 11.13
CA GLN A 266 8.61 -1.53 11.82
C GLN A 266 7.64 -1.92 12.95
N LEU A 267 6.79 -2.92 12.73
CA LEU A 267 5.89 -3.47 13.75
C LEU A 267 6.69 -4.10 14.91
N PHE A 268 7.71 -4.88 14.59
CA PHE A 268 8.60 -5.49 15.58
C PHE A 268 9.32 -4.43 16.42
N TYR A 269 9.84 -3.37 15.79
CA TYR A 269 10.43 -2.23 16.49
C TYR A 269 9.41 -1.58 17.45
N GLY A 270 8.21 -1.26 16.96
CA GLY A 270 7.14 -0.69 17.77
C GLY A 270 6.78 -1.56 18.97
N ILE A 271 6.45 -2.84 18.76
CA ILE A 271 6.06 -3.77 19.83
C ILE A 271 7.20 -3.99 20.83
N SER A 272 8.44 -4.16 20.37
CA SER A 272 9.61 -4.29 21.24
C SER A 272 9.76 -3.08 22.16
N TYR A 273 9.47 -1.88 21.64
CA TYR A 273 9.55 -0.64 22.40
C TYR A 273 8.43 -0.55 23.44
N ILE A 274 7.22 -1.06 23.14
CA ILE A 274 6.13 -1.21 24.13
C ILE A 274 6.59 -2.10 25.30
N PHE A 275 7.14 -3.29 25.01
CA PHE A 275 7.61 -4.20 26.05
C PHE A 275 8.71 -3.58 26.90
N LEU A 276 9.62 -2.81 26.29
CA LEU A 276 10.68 -2.10 27.00
C LEU A 276 10.12 -1.04 27.97
N ILE A 277 9.07 -0.32 27.59
CA ILE A 277 8.37 0.63 28.48
C ILE A 277 7.74 -0.11 29.67
N PHE A 278 7.02 -1.21 29.43
CA PHE A 278 6.32 -1.94 30.50
C PHE A 278 7.25 -2.72 31.42
N SER A 279 8.37 -3.24 30.90
CA SER A 279 9.36 -3.98 31.70
C SER A 279 10.07 -3.07 32.70
N ASP A 280 10.31 -1.81 32.35
CA ASP A 280 11.02 -0.85 33.21
C ASP A 280 10.16 -0.30 34.35
N ASP A 281 8.83 -0.27 34.17
CA ASP A 281 7.89 0.21 35.19
C ASP A 281 7.72 -0.73 36.39
N ARG A 282 8.25 -1.96 36.32
CA ARG A 282 8.23 -2.91 37.43
C ARG A 282 9.35 -2.67 38.45
N LEU A 283 10.29 -1.75 38.19
CA LEU A 283 11.42 -1.50 39.08
C LEU A 283 11.02 -0.60 40.28
N PRO A 284 11.28 -1.03 41.53
CA PRO A 284 10.87 -0.31 42.73
C PRO A 284 11.54 1.09 42.87
N ILE A 285 12.72 1.28 42.28
CA ILE A 285 13.48 2.55 42.30
C ILE A 285 12.74 3.69 41.55
N LYS A 286 11.87 3.35 40.59
CA LYS A 286 11.08 4.34 39.83
C LYS A 286 9.84 4.85 40.58
N LYS A 287 9.50 4.28 41.76
CA LYS A 287 8.39 4.76 42.59
C LYS A 287 8.68 6.12 43.24
N THR A 288 9.95 6.52 43.37
CA THR A 288 10.36 7.72 44.12
C THR A 288 10.83 8.88 43.24
N ASP A 289 11.54 8.66 42.12
CA ASP A 289 11.88 9.72 41.16
C ASP A 289 12.05 9.18 39.73
N LYS A 290 11.24 9.69 38.80
CA LYS A 290 11.02 9.10 37.46
C LYS A 290 11.85 9.72 36.35
N ARG A 291 12.66 10.71 36.70
CA ARG A 291 13.75 11.15 35.82
C ARG A 291 14.85 10.10 35.73
N PHE A 292 14.85 9.13 36.65
CA PHE A 292 15.85 8.08 36.70
C PHE A 292 15.61 6.99 35.66
N ILE A 293 16.66 6.71 34.90
CA ILE A 293 16.76 5.62 33.95
C ILE A 293 17.92 4.73 34.37
N THR A 294 17.68 3.42 34.43
CA THR A 294 18.74 2.45 34.73
C THR A 294 19.72 2.33 33.56
N LYS A 295 20.98 1.98 33.86
CA LYS A 295 21.99 1.70 32.83
C LYS A 295 21.54 0.60 31.86
N GLU A 296 20.86 -0.42 32.38
CA GLU A 296 20.36 -1.54 31.59
C GLU A 296 19.24 -1.11 30.62
N TYR A 297 18.26 -0.33 31.10
CA TYR A 297 17.23 0.25 30.25
C TYR A 297 17.84 1.10 29.14
N TYR A 298 18.74 2.02 29.48
CA TYR A 298 19.38 2.90 28.50
C TYR A 298 20.12 2.10 27.43
N LYS A 299 20.84 1.04 27.83
CA LYS A 299 21.55 0.16 26.88
C LYS A 299 20.57 -0.54 25.93
N LYS A 300 19.48 -1.14 26.46
CA LYS A 300 18.47 -1.83 25.65
C LYS A 300 17.75 -0.87 24.70
N SER A 301 17.35 0.31 25.21
CA SER A 301 16.66 1.32 24.40
C SER A 301 17.56 1.88 23.31
N LYS A 302 18.84 2.14 23.61
CA LYS A 302 19.82 2.59 22.61
C LYS A 302 19.98 1.58 21.47
N ILE A 303 20.07 0.28 21.78
CA ILE A 303 20.18 -0.77 20.76
C ILE A 303 18.92 -0.80 19.90
N LEU A 304 17.75 -0.82 20.53
CA LEU A 304 16.48 -0.89 19.81
C LEU A 304 16.26 0.32 18.90
N ASN A 305 16.55 1.54 19.39
CA ASN A 305 16.48 2.77 18.60
C ASN A 305 17.50 2.81 17.47
N LEU A 306 18.69 2.25 17.64
CA LEU A 306 19.68 2.15 16.57
C LEU A 306 19.20 1.22 15.45
N ILE A 307 18.59 0.08 15.80
CA ILE A 307 18.01 -0.87 14.84
C ILE A 307 16.85 -0.20 14.08
N GLY A 308 15.93 0.45 14.80
CA GLY A 308 14.81 1.16 14.18
C GLY A 308 15.26 2.30 13.25
N LEU A 309 16.30 3.06 13.66
CA LEU A 309 16.89 4.11 12.84
C LEU A 309 17.53 3.56 11.57
N ALA A 310 18.36 2.52 11.71
CA ALA A 310 19.04 1.90 10.56
C ALA A 310 18.03 1.32 9.57
N GLY A 311 17.02 0.59 10.06
CA GLY A 311 15.94 0.06 9.23
C GLY A 311 15.20 1.16 8.47
N SER A 312 14.77 2.22 9.17
CA SER A 312 14.03 3.32 8.53
C SER A 312 14.89 4.09 7.50
N LEU A 313 16.19 4.28 7.76
CA LEU A 313 17.10 4.91 6.80
C LEU A 313 17.32 4.05 5.55
N VAL A 314 17.38 2.72 5.71
CA VAL A 314 17.47 1.79 4.58
C VAL A 314 16.21 1.89 3.71
N LEU A 315 15.02 1.94 4.32
CA LEU A 315 13.75 2.07 3.56
C LEU A 315 13.67 3.39 2.78
N ILE A 316 14.08 4.51 3.38
CA ILE A 316 14.18 5.81 2.68
C ILE A 316 15.20 5.74 1.55
N GLY A 317 16.38 5.16 1.81
CA GLY A 317 17.45 5.04 0.81
C GLY A 317 17.03 4.18 -0.39
N LEU A 318 16.34 3.07 -0.15
CA LEU A 318 15.83 2.19 -1.20
C LEU A 318 14.76 2.87 -2.06
N TYR A 319 13.88 3.65 -1.46
CA TYR A 319 12.90 4.43 -2.21
C TYR A 319 13.54 5.52 -3.06
N ILE A 320 14.48 6.29 -2.51
CA ILE A 320 15.24 7.29 -3.29
C ILE A 320 15.95 6.59 -4.46
N TYR A 321 16.51 5.41 -4.22
CA TYR A 321 17.11 4.60 -5.27
C TYR A 321 16.08 4.22 -6.34
N SER A 322 14.91 3.66 -5.97
CA SER A 322 13.91 3.16 -6.93
C SER A 322 13.30 4.26 -7.80
N VAL A 323 13.17 5.48 -7.27
CA VAL A 323 12.67 6.65 -8.00
C VAL A 323 13.75 7.33 -8.85
N THR A 324 15.04 7.14 -8.52
CA THR A 324 16.14 7.77 -9.28
C THR A 324 16.71 6.85 -10.35
N PHE A 325 16.77 5.55 -10.06
CA PHE A 325 17.39 4.54 -10.90
C PHE A 325 16.41 3.38 -11.12
N PRO A 326 16.47 2.70 -12.28
CA PRO A 326 15.73 1.46 -12.46
C PRO A 326 16.13 0.48 -11.35
N PRO A 327 15.16 -0.01 -10.55
CA PRO A 327 15.48 -0.93 -9.47
C PRO A 327 16.20 -2.15 -10.03
N PRO A 328 17.31 -2.62 -9.41
CA PRO A 328 17.86 -3.90 -9.79
C PRO A 328 16.74 -4.92 -9.59
N LEU A 329 16.42 -5.68 -10.64
CA LEU A 329 15.32 -6.65 -10.68
C LEU A 329 13.92 -6.06 -10.95
N SER A 330 13.78 -4.78 -11.30
CA SER A 330 12.53 -4.28 -11.88
C SER A 330 12.30 -4.90 -13.27
N PRO A 331 11.07 -5.34 -13.62
CA PRO A 331 10.74 -5.70 -15.00
C PRO A 331 10.83 -4.47 -15.92
N ASN A 332 10.69 -3.27 -15.37
CA ASN A 332 10.75 -2.02 -16.09
C ASN A 332 12.17 -1.47 -16.08
N ALA A 333 12.68 -1.10 -17.27
CA ALA A 333 13.99 -0.47 -17.44
C ALA A 333 14.00 1.02 -17.02
N HIS A 334 12.94 1.48 -16.36
CA HIS A 334 12.74 2.86 -15.94
C HIS A 334 12.58 2.95 -14.41
N PRO A 335 12.90 4.11 -13.82
CA PRO A 335 12.62 4.37 -12.41
C PRO A 335 11.13 4.20 -12.09
N GLU A 336 10.84 3.91 -10.82
CA GLU A 336 9.50 3.75 -10.30
C GLU A 336 8.75 5.10 -10.30
N ASP A 337 7.48 5.07 -10.70
CA ASP A 337 6.63 6.24 -10.67
C ASP A 337 6.29 6.63 -9.22
N VAL A 338 6.29 7.93 -8.95
CA VAL A 338 5.94 8.44 -7.63
C VAL A 338 4.43 8.43 -7.47
N ASP A 339 3.92 7.44 -6.74
CA ASP A 339 2.52 7.37 -6.37
C ASP A 339 2.25 8.04 -5.01
N PHE A 340 0.96 8.28 -4.73
CA PHE A 340 0.56 8.94 -3.49
C PHE A 340 0.88 8.08 -2.25
N ALA A 341 0.73 6.76 -2.36
CA ALA A 341 0.97 5.86 -1.23
C ALA A 341 2.46 5.81 -0.87
N GLY A 342 3.35 5.85 -1.86
CA GLY A 342 4.79 6.03 -1.69
C GLY A 342 5.13 7.34 -1.00
N ILE A 343 4.58 8.48 -1.44
CA ILE A 343 4.82 9.78 -0.78
C ILE A 343 4.40 9.73 0.70
N LEU A 344 3.24 9.15 0.98
CA LEU A 344 2.72 9.01 2.34
C LEU A 344 3.64 8.15 3.20
N ASP A 345 3.99 6.96 2.73
CA ASP A 345 4.85 6.03 3.44
C ASP A 345 6.19 6.69 3.82
N LYS A 346 6.84 7.36 2.84
CA LYS A 346 8.12 8.02 3.08
C LYS A 346 8.02 9.23 4.00
N SER A 347 6.91 9.95 3.96
CA SER A 347 6.65 11.04 4.90
C SER A 347 6.59 10.51 6.34
N LEU A 348 5.94 9.37 6.56
CA LEU A 348 5.91 8.70 7.88
C LEU A 348 7.29 8.19 8.30
N GLU A 349 8.06 7.59 7.38
CA GLU A 349 9.42 7.11 7.65
C GLU A 349 10.37 8.26 8.03
N ILE A 350 10.31 9.39 7.34
CA ILE A 350 11.12 10.59 7.67
C ILE A 350 10.76 11.12 9.06
N LEU A 351 9.47 11.23 9.37
CA LEU A 351 9.00 11.65 10.70
C LEU A 351 9.44 10.66 11.77
N LEU A 352 9.40 9.36 11.48
CA LEU A 352 9.87 8.31 12.38
C LEU A 352 11.37 8.45 12.65
N VAL A 353 12.21 8.64 11.63
CA VAL A 353 13.66 8.89 11.78
C VAL A 353 13.93 10.09 12.68
N ILE A 354 13.27 11.23 12.42
CA ILE A 354 13.39 12.44 13.26
C ILE A 354 12.98 12.14 14.70
N GLY A 355 11.86 11.43 14.87
CA GLY A 355 11.34 11.01 16.17
C GLY A 355 12.32 10.13 16.94
N ILE A 356 12.93 9.14 16.29
CA ILE A 356 13.92 8.23 16.89
C ILE A 356 15.17 9.00 17.32
N ILE A 357 15.70 9.89 16.46
CA ILE A 357 16.87 10.72 16.80
C ILE A 357 16.57 11.58 18.03
N TYR A 358 15.40 12.23 18.06
CA TYR A 358 14.99 13.04 19.19
C TYR A 358 14.81 12.21 20.46
N LEU A 359 14.18 11.03 20.35
CA LEU A 359 14.01 10.08 21.45
C LEU A 359 15.36 9.65 22.04
N MET A 360 16.33 9.27 21.20
CA MET A 360 17.68 8.90 21.65
C MET A 360 18.37 10.04 22.41
N LYS A 361 18.21 11.29 21.96
CA LYS A 361 18.75 12.48 22.62
C LYS A 361 18.11 12.68 24.00
N VAL A 362 16.79 12.55 24.10
CA VAL A 362 16.05 12.68 25.37
C VAL A 362 16.47 11.59 26.35
N GLU A 363 16.56 10.34 25.91
CA GLU A 363 16.96 9.22 26.78
C GLU A 363 18.39 9.33 27.28
N ARG A 364 19.32 9.78 26.42
CA ARG A 364 20.70 10.07 26.82
C ARG A 364 20.74 11.14 27.91
N LYS A 365 20.00 12.24 27.74
CA LYS A 365 19.93 13.32 28.73
C LYS A 365 19.43 12.83 30.09
N ARG A 366 18.37 12.01 30.09
CA ARG A 366 17.81 11.43 31.31
C ARG A 366 18.78 10.45 31.98
N TYR A 367 19.45 9.60 31.21
CA TYR A 367 20.46 8.69 31.76
C TYR A 367 21.63 9.45 32.42
N LEU A 368 22.14 10.51 31.79
CA LEU A 368 23.21 11.34 32.38
C LEU A 368 22.78 12.02 33.67
N TYR A 369 21.57 12.57 33.71
CA TYR A 369 20.98 13.15 34.93
C TYR A 369 20.87 12.10 36.05
N SER A 370 20.43 10.88 35.69
CA SER A 370 20.29 9.76 36.63
C SER A 370 21.63 9.38 37.25
N ARG A 371 22.68 9.32 36.42
CA ARG A 371 24.04 9.00 36.85
C ARG A 371 24.59 10.07 37.80
N GLN A 372 24.46 11.35 37.42
CA GLN A 372 24.98 12.46 38.22
C GLN A 372 24.40 12.50 39.64
N ILE A 373 23.10 12.24 39.80
CA ILE A 373 22.49 12.23 41.13
C ILE A 373 22.85 10.97 41.91
N SER A 374 22.97 9.82 41.24
CA SER A 374 23.44 8.59 41.90
C SER A 374 24.85 8.76 42.44
N ASP A 375 25.73 9.39 41.68
CA ASP A 375 27.12 9.64 42.08
C ASP A 375 27.16 10.65 43.25
N ASN A 376 26.30 11.68 43.25
CA ASN A 376 26.19 12.66 44.34
C ASN A 376 25.56 12.11 45.64
N LYS A 377 24.84 11.00 45.61
CA LYS A 377 24.26 10.36 46.81
C LYS A 377 25.20 9.34 47.49
N ASN A 378 26.27 8.97 46.80
CA ASN A 378 27.27 8.00 47.26
C ASN A 378 28.57 8.68 47.76
N ILE A 379 28.54 10.01 47.94
CA ILE A 379 29.51 10.83 48.69
C ILE A 379 28.82 11.23 49.98
#